data_AF-A0A963IYG4-F1
#
_entry.id   AF-A0A963IYG4-F1
#
_cell.length_a   1.000
_cell.length_b   1.000
_cell.length_c   1.000
_cell.angle_alpha   90.00
_cell.angle_beta   90.00
_cell.angle_gamma   90.00
#
_symmetry.space_group_name_H-M   'P 1'
#
loop_
_entity.id
_entity.type
_entity.pdbx_description
1 polymer ?
#
loop_
_entity_poly.entity_id
_entity_poly.type
_entity_poly.pdbx_seq_one_letter_code
_entity_poly.pdbx_strand_id
1 'polypeptide(L)'
;MGTLYLVRHGQASFGADDYDQLSPLGRQQAVRLGEYWRSSGQRFDAVLLGTLRRHTQTLEGIAEGLPGLPPAIALPGLNEYDSLALIRAIHNEPLQKPDTPELYRHHFRLLCDAIAQWMAGVISPQGMPSWDEFAGGVRSVLDQVRHDYAGHNV
;
A
#
# COMPACT_ATOMS: atom_id res chain seq x y z
N MET A 1 -25.96 -3.39 -7.80
CA MET A 1 -25.00 -2.27 -7.80
C MET A 1 -23.83 -2.72 -6.96
N GLY A 2 -22.62 -2.75 -7.51
CA GLY A 2 -21.42 -3.18 -6.81
C GLY A 2 -20.67 -2.01 -6.19
N THR A 3 -19.80 -2.28 -5.22
CA THR A 3 -19.00 -1.27 -4.52
C THR A 3 -17.55 -1.72 -4.44
N LEU A 4 -16.62 -0.84 -4.81
CA LEU A 4 -15.18 -1.06 -4.64
C LEU A 4 -14.70 -0.36 -3.36
N TYR A 5 -14.10 -1.12 -2.45
CA TYR A 5 -13.53 -0.64 -1.19
C TYR A 5 -12.01 -0.57 -1.31
N LEU A 6 -11.47 0.65 -1.19
CA LEU A 6 -10.03 0.87 -1.23
C LEU A 6 -9.49 1.00 0.20
N VAL A 7 -8.63 0.05 0.59
CA VAL A 7 -7.97 0.03 1.90
C VAL A 7 -6.48 0.25 1.72
N ARG A 8 -5.96 1.27 2.36
CA ARG A 8 -4.52 1.39 2.59
C ARG A 8 -4.12 0.50 3.77
N HIS A 9 -2.94 -0.13 3.69
CA HIS A 9 -2.41 -0.93 4.78
C HIS A 9 -2.42 -0.18 6.12
N GLY A 10 -2.51 -0.93 7.23
CA GLY A 10 -2.38 -0.37 8.57
C GLY A 10 -1.01 0.29 8.79
N GLN A 11 -0.85 1.06 9.85
CA GLN A 11 0.41 1.75 10.12
C GLN A 11 1.63 0.81 10.10
N ALA A 12 2.57 1.05 9.18
CA ALA A 12 3.84 0.34 9.09
C ALA A 12 4.81 0.76 10.21
N SER A 13 5.81 -0.08 10.48
CA SER A 13 6.87 0.20 11.45
C SER A 13 7.91 1.19 10.88
N PHE A 14 7.53 2.47 10.79
CA PHE A 14 8.42 3.52 10.29
C PHE A 14 9.71 3.62 11.12
N GLY A 15 10.86 3.61 10.45
CA GLY A 15 12.18 3.68 11.10
C GLY A 15 12.71 2.36 11.66
N ALA A 16 11.94 1.27 11.58
CA ALA A 16 12.44 -0.08 11.88
C ALA A 16 13.33 -0.61 10.75
N ASP A 17 14.25 -1.53 11.08
CA ASP A 17 15.16 -2.13 10.10
C ASP A 17 14.40 -2.99 9.06
N ASP A 18 13.24 -3.55 9.44
CA ASP A 18 12.28 -4.16 8.54
C ASP A 18 11.05 -3.24 8.43
N TYR A 19 11.04 -2.41 7.37
CA TYR A 19 9.95 -1.46 7.10
C TYR A 19 8.71 -2.14 6.51
N ASP A 20 8.87 -3.27 5.82
CA ASP A 20 7.75 -3.96 5.15
C ASP A 20 6.95 -4.85 6.13
N GLN A 21 6.54 -4.27 7.25
CA GLN A 21 5.67 -4.91 8.21
C GLN A 21 4.83 -3.87 8.95
N LEU A 22 3.66 -4.30 9.41
CA LEU A 22 2.81 -3.52 10.28
C LEU A 22 3.46 -3.32 11.65
N SER A 23 3.20 -2.16 12.24
CA SER A 23 3.40 -1.92 13.66
C SER A 23 2.30 -2.63 14.48
N PRO A 24 2.47 -2.78 15.81
CA PRO A 24 1.39 -3.28 16.67
C PRO A 24 0.10 -2.46 16.52
N LEU A 25 0.22 -1.14 16.37
CA LEU A 25 -0.93 -0.26 16.11
C LEU A 25 -1.55 -0.55 14.73
N GLY A 26 -0.74 -0.77 13.69
CA GLY A 26 -1.20 -1.14 12.36
C GLY A 26 -2.02 -2.44 12.37
N ARG A 27 -1.59 -3.44 13.16
CA ARG A 27 -2.36 -4.69 13.33
C ARG A 27 -3.69 -4.44 14.02
N GLN A 28 -3.74 -3.61 15.06
CA GLN A 28 -4.99 -3.24 15.73
C GLN A 28 -5.95 -2.48 14.79
N GLN A 29 -5.43 -1.58 13.95
CA GLN A 29 -6.22 -0.88 12.94
C GLN A 29 -6.88 -1.85 11.96
N ALA A 30 -6.14 -2.85 11.49
CA ALA A 30 -6.65 -3.87 10.57
C ALA A 30 -7.79 -4.70 11.20
N VAL A 31 -7.64 -5.15 12.46
CA VAL A 31 -8.71 -5.88 13.18
C VAL A 31 -9.96 -5.04 13.31
N ARG A 32 -9.81 -3.79 13.77
CA ARG A 32 -10.94 -2.88 13.98
C ARG A 32 -11.71 -2.61 12.70
N LEU A 33 -11.03 -2.52 11.56
CA LEU A 33 -11.69 -2.39 10.26
C LEU A 33 -12.55 -3.62 9.95
N GLY A 34 -12.02 -4.83 10.15
CA GLY A 34 -12.80 -6.06 10.01
C GLY A 34 -14.01 -6.10 10.94
N GLU A 35 -13.83 -5.77 12.22
CA GLU A 35 -14.92 -5.74 13.20
C GLU A 35 -16.01 -4.73 12.83
N TYR A 36 -15.63 -3.56 12.31
CA TYR A 36 -16.56 -2.54 11.82
C TYR A 36 -17.37 -3.04 10.63
N TRP A 37 -16.73 -3.67 9.65
CA TRP A 37 -17.43 -4.26 8.51
C TRP A 37 -18.35 -5.41 8.93
N ARG A 38 -17.92 -6.24 9.88
CA ARG A 38 -18.75 -7.29 10.44
C ARG A 38 -19.99 -6.71 11.14
N SER A 39 -19.83 -5.66 11.95
CA SER A 39 -20.96 -5.06 12.68
C SER A 39 -21.96 -4.34 11.77
N SER A 40 -21.51 -3.85 10.61
CA SER A 40 -22.37 -3.30 9.56
C SER A 40 -22.96 -4.36 8.61
N GLY A 41 -22.66 -5.64 8.82
CA GLY A 41 -23.15 -6.73 7.97
C GLY A 41 -22.48 -6.81 6.59
N GLN A 42 -21.36 -6.11 6.39
CA GLN A 42 -20.63 -6.08 5.14
C GLN A 42 -20.15 -7.50 4.74
N ARG A 43 -20.15 -7.76 3.44
CA ARG A 43 -19.61 -8.96 2.80
C ARG A 43 -18.83 -8.55 1.55
N PHE A 44 -17.84 -9.35 1.21
CA PHE A 44 -16.99 -9.17 0.04
C PHE A 44 -17.06 -10.42 -0.81
N ASP A 45 -17.25 -10.22 -2.11
CA ASP A 45 -17.32 -11.28 -3.12
C ASP A 45 -15.91 -11.60 -3.66
N ALA A 46 -14.99 -10.64 -3.58
CA ALA A 46 -13.59 -10.80 -3.96
C ALA A 46 -12.67 -9.97 -3.05
N VAL A 47 -11.39 -10.33 -3.01
CA VAL A 47 -10.33 -9.56 -2.33
C VAL A 47 -9.12 -9.50 -3.26
N LEU A 48 -8.63 -8.30 -3.55
CA LEU A 48 -7.44 -8.05 -4.35
C LEU A 48 -6.40 -7.38 -3.47
N LEU A 49 -5.14 -7.81 -3.56
CA LEU A 49 -4.09 -7.41 -2.63
C LEU A 49 -2.75 -7.25 -3.35
N GLY A 50 -1.94 -6.25 -2.95
CA GLY A 50 -0.53 -6.24 -3.33
C GLY A 50 0.25 -7.37 -2.67
N THR A 51 1.48 -7.60 -3.12
CA THR A 51 2.34 -8.69 -2.63
C THR A 51 3.24 -8.28 -1.46
N LEU A 52 3.14 -7.04 -0.99
CA LEU A 52 3.97 -6.54 0.11
C LEU A 52 3.51 -7.12 1.44
N ARG A 53 4.44 -7.41 2.35
CA ARG A 53 4.12 -8.14 3.59
C ARG A 53 3.17 -7.34 4.47
N ARG A 54 3.28 -6.02 4.52
CA ARG A 54 2.33 -5.17 5.25
C ARG A 54 0.90 -5.20 4.67
N HIS A 55 0.74 -5.50 3.38
CA HIS A 55 -0.58 -5.70 2.76
C HIS A 55 -1.18 -7.02 3.25
N THR A 56 -0.42 -8.10 3.17
CA THR A 56 -0.82 -9.42 3.69
C THR A 56 -1.22 -9.36 5.16
N GLN A 57 -0.39 -8.73 6.00
CA GLN A 57 -0.69 -8.56 7.43
C GLN A 57 -1.93 -7.70 7.70
N THR A 58 -2.24 -6.74 6.82
CA THR A 58 -3.48 -5.96 6.92
C THR A 58 -4.67 -6.85 6.62
N LEU A 59 -4.62 -7.65 5.56
CA LEU A 59 -5.68 -8.59 5.22
C LEU A 59 -5.88 -9.64 6.33
N GLU A 60 -4.80 -10.19 6.89
CA GLU A 60 -4.86 -11.12 8.02
C GLU A 60 -5.59 -10.50 9.22
N GLY A 61 -5.33 -9.23 9.52
CA GLY A 61 -6.03 -8.54 10.60
C GLY A 61 -7.50 -8.27 10.30
N ILE A 62 -7.82 -7.89 9.07
CA ILE A 62 -9.23 -7.73 8.65
C ILE A 62 -9.94 -9.09 8.76
N ALA A 63 -9.32 -10.18 8.32
CA ALA A 63 -9.90 -11.53 8.37
C ALA A 63 -10.16 -12.02 9.81
N GLU A 64 -9.38 -11.57 10.80
CA GLU A 64 -9.66 -11.82 12.22
C GLU A 64 -10.95 -11.11 12.68
N GLY A 65 -11.12 -9.84 12.30
CA GLY A 65 -12.32 -9.06 12.65
C GLY A 65 -13.57 -9.39 11.81
N LEU A 66 -13.36 -9.91 10.59
CA LEU A 66 -14.35 -10.30 9.60
C LEU A 66 -14.00 -11.67 9.01
N PRO A 67 -14.32 -12.78 9.71
CA PRO A 67 -14.01 -14.12 9.23
C PRO A 67 -14.84 -14.47 7.99
N GLY A 68 -14.29 -15.33 7.13
CA GLY A 68 -14.96 -15.81 5.93
C GLY A 68 -14.78 -14.95 4.67
N LEU A 69 -13.75 -14.11 4.63
CA LEU A 69 -13.33 -13.45 3.39
C LEU A 69 -12.97 -14.49 2.31
N PRO A 70 -13.24 -14.20 1.02
CA PRO A 70 -12.80 -15.04 -0.07
C PRO A 70 -11.26 -15.06 -0.16
N PRO A 71 -10.67 -16.09 -0.78
CA PRO A 71 -9.24 -16.11 -1.06
C PRO A 71 -8.79 -14.86 -1.82
N ALA A 72 -7.71 -14.22 -1.37
CA ALA A 72 -7.20 -13.02 -2.01
C ALA A 72 -6.43 -13.34 -3.30
N ILE A 73 -6.58 -12.46 -4.28
CA ILE A 73 -5.81 -12.47 -5.52
C ILE A 73 -4.63 -11.52 -5.35
N ALA A 74 -3.43 -12.06 -5.37
CA ALA A 74 -2.19 -11.31 -5.24
C ALA A 74 -1.81 -10.64 -6.57
N LEU A 75 -1.72 -9.31 -6.59
CA LEU A 75 -1.48 -8.50 -7.78
C LEU A 75 -0.34 -7.50 -7.52
N PRO A 76 0.88 -7.75 -8.04
CA PRO A 76 2.02 -6.85 -7.86
C PRO A 76 1.77 -5.41 -8.33
N GLY A 77 0.83 -5.19 -9.25
CA GLY A 77 0.41 -3.85 -9.69
C GLY A 77 -0.24 -2.99 -8.61
N LEU A 78 -0.58 -3.57 -7.45
CA LEU A 78 -1.08 -2.85 -6.27
C LEU A 78 0.02 -2.51 -5.24
N ASN A 79 1.27 -2.93 -5.47
CA ASN A 79 2.38 -2.61 -4.58
C ASN A 79 2.65 -1.10 -4.56
N GLU A 80 3.06 -0.54 -3.42
CA GLU A 80 3.59 0.82 -3.41
C GLU A 80 5.01 0.90 -4.00
N TYR A 81 5.43 2.13 -4.31
CA TYR A 81 6.80 2.45 -4.70
C TYR A 81 7.82 2.15 -3.59
N ASP A 82 9.08 1.93 -3.99
CA ASP A 82 10.21 1.86 -3.05
C ASP A 82 10.67 3.29 -2.72
N SER A 83 10.34 3.74 -1.50
CA SER A 83 10.70 5.08 -1.03
C SER A 83 12.21 5.30 -0.93
N LEU A 84 12.99 4.27 -0.62
CA LEU A 84 14.44 4.38 -0.52
C LEU A 84 15.07 4.50 -1.90
N ALA A 85 14.59 3.73 -2.89
CA ALA A 85 15.05 3.86 -4.26
C ALA A 85 14.77 5.25 -4.83
N LEU A 86 13.58 5.80 -4.55
CA LEU A 86 13.22 7.17 -4.93
C LEU A 86 14.18 8.21 -4.30
N ILE A 87 14.39 8.15 -2.99
CA ILE A 87 15.26 9.15 -2.34
C ILE A 87 16.71 9.01 -2.83
N ARG A 88 17.22 7.77 -3.00
CA ARG A 88 18.57 7.53 -3.55
C ARG A 88 18.76 8.09 -4.96
N ALA A 89 17.70 8.24 -5.74
CA ALA A 89 17.77 8.78 -7.09
C ALA A 89 17.96 10.31 -7.12
N ILE A 90 17.67 11.03 -6.03
CA ILE A 90 17.86 12.50 -5.94
C ILE A 90 18.83 12.94 -4.85
N HIS A 91 19.21 12.04 -3.94
CA HIS A 91 20.04 12.32 -2.78
C HIS A 91 21.11 11.26 -2.61
N ASN A 92 22.37 11.64 -2.86
CA ASN A 92 23.52 10.75 -2.85
C ASN A 92 24.18 10.60 -1.46
N GLU A 93 23.80 11.42 -0.49
CA GLU A 93 24.35 11.34 0.86
C GLU A 93 23.58 10.30 1.71
N PRO A 94 24.22 9.68 2.71
CA PRO A 94 23.54 8.78 3.63
C PRO A 94 22.41 9.51 4.37
N LEU A 95 21.18 9.02 4.22
CA LEU A 95 20.05 9.50 5.00
C LEU A 95 20.25 9.16 6.47
N GLN A 96 20.19 10.19 7.32
CA GLN A 96 20.12 9.99 8.76
C GLN A 96 18.80 9.31 9.12
N LYS A 97 18.81 8.50 10.20
CA LYS A 97 17.57 7.91 10.72
C LYS A 97 16.64 9.06 11.15
N PRO A 98 15.36 9.07 10.71
CA PRO A 98 14.42 10.14 11.02
C PRO A 98 13.84 10.00 12.44
N ASP A 99 14.69 10.13 13.45
CA ASP A 99 14.36 9.97 14.88
C ASP A 99 13.96 11.28 15.58
N THR A 100 14.14 12.42 14.92
CA THR A 100 13.67 13.74 15.37
C THR A 100 12.58 14.29 14.43
N PRO A 101 11.69 15.19 14.91
CA PRO A 101 10.69 15.85 14.07
C PRO A 101 11.30 16.60 12.87
N GLU A 102 12.50 17.16 13.04
CA GLU A 102 13.25 17.87 11.99
C GLU A 102 13.70 16.91 10.89
N LEU A 103 14.32 15.79 11.27
CA LEU A 103 14.80 14.77 10.34
C LEU A 103 13.63 14.05 9.65
N TYR A 104 12.52 13.82 10.37
CA TYR A 104 11.28 13.31 9.78
C TYR A 104 10.74 14.23 8.68
N ARG A 105 10.65 15.54 8.97
CA ARG A 105 10.21 16.55 7.98
C ARG A 105 11.18 16.65 6.81
N HIS A 106 12.48 16.50 7.05
CA HIS A 106 13.47 16.50 5.97
C HIS A 106 13.34 15.27 5.07
N HIS A 107 13.25 14.08 5.65
CA HIS A 107 13.05 12.83 4.93
C HIS A 107 11.77 12.87 4.08
N PHE A 108 10.67 13.36 4.64
CA PHE A 108 9.40 13.48 3.91
C PHE A 108 9.49 14.48 2.74
N ARG A 109 10.21 15.61 2.92
CA ARG A 109 10.44 16.56 1.82
C ARG A 109 11.21 15.94 0.67
N LEU A 110 12.29 15.20 0.97
CA LEU A 110 13.05 14.47 -0.06
C LEU A 110 12.18 13.44 -0.77
N LEU A 111 11.38 12.68 -0.02
CA LEU A 111 10.48 11.69 -0.63
C LEU A 111 9.45 12.36 -1.56
N CYS A 112 8.83 13.46 -1.14
CA CYS A 112 7.87 14.19 -1.99
C CYS A 112 8.52 14.72 -3.27
N ASP A 113 9.72 15.26 -3.19
CA ASP A 113 10.48 15.75 -4.35
C ASP A 113 10.82 14.60 -5.31
N ALA A 114 11.32 13.48 -4.78
CA ALA A 114 11.64 12.30 -5.58
C ALA A 114 10.39 11.73 -6.29
N ILE A 115 9.25 11.64 -5.59
CA ILE A 115 7.99 11.20 -6.20
C ILE A 115 7.59 12.15 -7.34
N ALA A 116 7.66 13.46 -7.13
CA ALA A 116 7.30 14.43 -8.16
C ALA A 116 8.19 14.31 -9.40
N GLN A 117 9.51 14.17 -9.21
CA GLN A 117 10.47 13.99 -10.30
C GLN A 117 10.27 12.65 -11.04
N TRP A 118 9.96 11.57 -10.31
CA TRP A 118 9.67 10.27 -10.93
C TRP A 118 8.38 10.31 -11.74
N MET A 119 7.32 10.91 -11.20
CA MET A 119 6.05 11.13 -11.91
C MET A 119 6.23 11.99 -13.18
N ALA A 120 7.18 12.92 -13.17
CA ALA A 120 7.52 13.75 -14.32
C ALA A 120 8.49 13.07 -15.31
N GLY A 121 8.95 11.84 -15.04
CA GLY A 121 9.93 11.13 -15.86
C GLY A 121 11.34 11.70 -15.81
N VAL A 122 11.65 12.56 -14.82
CA VAL A 122 12.96 13.20 -14.66
C VAL A 122 13.99 12.22 -14.09
N ILE A 123 13.56 11.35 -13.17
CA ILE A 123 14.41 10.32 -12.56
C ILE A 123 13.92 8.91 -12.88
N SER A 124 14.84 7.95 -12.89
CA SER A 124 14.56 6.52 -13.04
C SER A 124 15.17 5.76 -11.86
N PRO A 125 14.44 5.59 -10.75
CA PRO A 125 14.97 4.92 -9.57
C PRO A 125 15.36 3.48 -9.86
N GLN A 126 16.53 3.05 -9.38
CA GLN A 126 17.03 1.71 -9.62
C GLN A 126 16.08 0.65 -9.05
N GLY A 127 15.74 -0.34 -9.87
CA GLY A 127 14.85 -1.44 -9.46
C GLY A 127 13.37 -1.08 -9.40
N MET A 128 12.99 0.13 -9.82
CA MET A 128 11.59 0.54 -9.94
C MET A 128 11.16 0.63 -11.41
N PRO A 129 9.89 0.36 -11.70
CA PRO A 129 9.31 0.67 -13.00
C PRO A 129 9.28 2.19 -13.23
N SER A 130 9.09 2.60 -14.48
CA SER A 130 8.71 3.97 -14.81
C SER A 130 7.36 4.33 -14.17
N TRP A 131 7.07 5.63 -14.06
CA TRP A 131 5.77 6.09 -13.58
C TRP A 131 4.61 5.54 -14.42
N ASP A 132 4.77 5.49 -15.75
CA ASP A 132 3.72 5.03 -16.65
C ASP A 132 3.45 3.53 -16.48
N GLU A 133 4.48 2.71 -16.28
CA GLU A 133 4.34 1.29 -15.96
C GLU A 133 3.68 1.07 -14.60
N PHE A 134 4.10 1.82 -13.57
CA PHE A 134 3.50 1.76 -12.23
C PHE A 134 2.01 2.13 -12.25
N ALA A 135 1.67 3.29 -12.83
CA ALA A 135 0.30 3.75 -12.95
C ALA A 135 -0.52 2.84 -13.88
N GLY A 136 0.10 2.28 -14.91
CA GLY A 136 -0.49 1.27 -15.79
C GLY A 136 -0.86 -0.02 -15.07
N GLY A 137 -0.04 -0.45 -14.10
CA GLY A 137 -0.33 -1.58 -13.23
C GLY A 137 -1.62 -1.38 -12.43
N VAL A 138 -1.77 -0.23 -11.78
CA VAL A 138 -2.98 0.12 -11.01
C VAL A 138 -4.21 0.20 -11.91
N ARG A 139 -4.10 0.84 -13.08
CA ARG A 139 -5.20 0.94 -14.05
C ARG A 139 -5.66 -0.43 -14.54
N SER A 140 -4.73 -1.33 -14.83
CA SER A 140 -5.02 -2.70 -15.25
C SER A 140 -5.86 -3.44 -14.20
N VAL A 141 -5.55 -3.26 -12.91
CA VAL A 141 -6.34 -3.86 -11.82
C VAL A 141 -7.74 -3.25 -11.73
N LEU A 142 -7.87 -1.93 -11.85
CA LEU A 142 -9.19 -1.28 -11.85
C LEU A 142 -10.05 -1.72 -13.05
N ASP A 143 -9.44 -1.89 -14.22
CA ASP A 143 -10.12 -2.40 -15.41
C ASP A 143 -10.55 -3.86 -15.21
N GLN A 144 -9.69 -4.69 -14.61
CA GLN A 144 -10.03 -6.06 -14.22
C GLN A 144 -11.23 -6.08 -13.26
N VAL A 145 -11.24 -5.25 -12.21
CA VAL A 145 -12.36 -5.18 -11.27
C VAL A 145 -13.66 -4.79 -11.95
N ARG A 146 -13.62 -3.81 -12.86
CA ARG A 146 -14.79 -3.37 -13.61
C ARG A 146 -15.34 -4.47 -14.53
N HIS A 147 -14.48 -5.30 -15.12
CA HIS A 147 -14.88 -6.36 -16.03
C HIS A 147 -15.36 -7.62 -15.29
N ASP A 148 -14.57 -8.10 -14.35
CA ASP A 148 -14.75 -9.41 -13.72
C ASP A 148 -15.71 -9.36 -12.52
N TYR A 149 -15.83 -8.20 -11.87
CA TYR A 149 -16.60 -8.05 -10.63
C TYR A 149 -17.71 -6.99 -10.72
N ALA A 150 -18.25 -6.79 -11.92
CA ALA A 150 -19.38 -5.89 -12.12
C ALA A 150 -20.58 -6.30 -11.24
N GLY A 151 -21.02 -5.39 -10.37
CA GLY A 151 -22.16 -5.63 -9.48
C GLY A 151 -21.81 -6.25 -8.12
N HIS A 152 -20.55 -6.61 -7.88
CA HIS A 152 -20.05 -7.21 -6.65
C HIS A 152 -19.45 -6.20 -5.67
N ASN A 153 -19.34 -6.59 -4.39
CA ASN A 153 -18.57 -5.86 -3.38
C ASN A 153 -17.15 -6.41 -3.35
N VAL A 154 -16.19 -5.55 -3.66
CA VAL A 154 -14.77 -5.90 -3.85
C VAL A 154 -13.89 -5.06 -2.95
#